data_AF-A0A453R9I8-F1
#
_entry.id   AF-A0A453R9I8-F1
#
_cell.length_a   1.000
_cell.length_b   1.000
_cell.length_c   1.000
_cell.angle_alpha   90.00
_cell.angle_beta   90.00
_cell.angle_gamma   90.00
#
_symmetry.space_group_name_H-M   'P 1'
#
loop_
_entity.id
_entity.type
_entity.pdbx_description
1 polymer ?
#
loop_
_entity_poly.entity_id
_entity_poly.type
_entity_poly.pdbx_seq_one_letter_code
_entity_poly.pdbx_strand_id
1 'polypeptide(L)'
;MAKEPSRLCVDEVHRVLLDIVNASANATPGLGRYPPFKREVVAIASNALDSFKSDAKKMVVALVDMERAFVPAQHFIRLVQRRMERQRREDEMKNRPSKKGQESEQSVTNRASSPQTKSEQAGGSSKPTKEKPSPDKDTKEGPNLQVAGPAGEITAGYLLKKSAKTNGWSRRWFVLNEKSGKLGYTKKQEERHFRGVITLEECNLEEVDEEEPSKSLKDSKKANGPEKGPSLVFKITNRVAYKTVLKAHSAVVLKAESTADKVEWVNKIKAVIQSKGGSFKAANTEGGPLKQSQTDSSTDAMIRRPADPEEELRWMSQEVRGYVEAVLNSLAANVPKAIVLCQVEKAKEDMLNQLYSSISGQSNAKIEELLQEDHNAKRRRE
;
A
#
# COMPACT_ATOMS: atom_id res chain seq x y z
N MET A 1 -12.58 22.55 -3.45
CA MET A 1 -13.63 22.23 -2.46
C MET A 1 -13.06 21.91 -1.08
N ALA A 2 -11.96 21.16 -0.94
CA ALA A 2 -11.43 20.80 0.39
C ALA A 2 -10.76 21.94 1.19
N LYS A 3 -10.40 23.07 0.58
CA LYS A 3 -9.69 24.18 1.25
C LYS A 3 -10.48 24.75 2.43
N GLU A 4 -11.79 24.96 2.25
CA GLU A 4 -12.63 25.60 3.26
C GLU A 4 -12.83 24.70 4.50
N PRO A 5 -13.24 23.42 4.36
CA PRO A 5 -13.27 22.50 5.48
C PRO A 5 -11.92 22.36 6.21
N SER A 6 -10.80 22.37 5.48
CA SER A 6 -9.47 22.33 6.11
C SER A 6 -9.15 23.58 6.92
N ARG A 7 -9.57 24.77 6.46
CA ARG A 7 -9.42 26.02 7.21
C ARG A 7 -10.27 26.03 8.48
N LEU A 8 -11.51 25.54 8.40
CA LEU A 8 -12.38 25.40 9.56
C LEU A 8 -11.79 24.44 10.61
N CYS A 9 -11.17 23.34 10.18
CA CYS A 9 -10.48 22.42 11.09
C CYS A 9 -9.29 23.10 11.80
N VAL A 10 -8.53 23.95 11.10
CA VAL A 10 -7.48 24.79 11.69
C VAL A 10 -8.05 25.73 12.75
N ASP A 11 -9.19 26.37 12.44
CA ASP A 11 -9.85 27.33 13.34
C ASP A 11 -10.39 26.66 14.62
N GLU A 12 -10.96 25.46 14.52
CA GLU A 12 -11.42 24.73 15.71
C GLU A 12 -10.28 24.31 16.63
N VAL A 13 -9.17 23.82 16.08
CA VAL A 13 -7.99 23.50 16.91
C VAL A 13 -7.45 24.75 17.58
N HIS A 14 -7.40 25.87 16.86
CA HIS A 14 -6.97 27.14 17.45
C HIS A 14 -7.89 27.58 18.60
N ARG A 15 -9.21 27.45 18.45
CA ARG A 15 -10.18 27.75 19.51
C ARG A 15 -9.92 26.93 20.76
N VAL A 16 -9.67 25.62 20.61
CA VAL A 16 -9.32 24.73 21.72
C VAL A 16 -8.00 25.16 22.39
N LEU A 17 -6.99 25.56 21.62
CA LEU A 17 -5.72 26.05 22.17
C LEU A 17 -5.91 27.35 22.98
N LEU A 18 -6.76 28.27 22.52
CA LEU A 18 -7.10 29.47 23.28
C LEU A 18 -7.83 29.13 24.59
N ASP A 19 -8.76 28.17 24.55
CA ASP A 19 -9.47 27.70 25.75
C ASP A 19 -8.46 27.11 26.77
N ILE A 20 -7.46 26.36 26.30
CA ILE A 20 -6.37 25.80 27.12
C ILE A 20 -5.51 26.91 27.73
N VAL A 21 -5.14 27.94 26.97
CA VAL A 21 -4.37 29.09 27.48
C VAL A 21 -5.13 29.78 28.60
N ASN A 22 -6.41 30.09 28.39
CA ASN A 22 -7.25 30.73 29.40
C ASN A 22 -7.42 29.86 30.65
N ALA A 23 -7.69 28.56 30.47
CA ALA A 23 -7.79 27.62 31.58
C ALA A 23 -6.48 27.54 32.38
N SER A 24 -5.33 27.50 31.70
CA SER A 24 -4.01 27.44 32.33
C SER A 24 -3.70 28.72 33.10
N ALA A 25 -3.99 29.89 32.53
CA ALA A 25 -3.81 31.18 33.21
C ALA A 25 -4.73 31.33 34.43
N ASN A 26 -5.92 30.74 34.40
CA ASN A 26 -6.85 30.71 35.54
C ASN A 26 -6.40 29.73 36.63
N ALA A 27 -5.87 28.56 36.25
CA ALA A 27 -5.42 27.53 37.17
C ALA A 27 -4.06 27.84 37.83
N THR A 28 -3.28 28.78 37.27
CA THR A 28 -1.95 29.12 37.78
C THR A 28 -2.06 29.83 39.15
N PRO A 29 -1.54 29.23 40.24
CA PRO A 29 -1.58 29.85 41.56
C PRO A 29 -0.79 31.18 41.58
N GLY A 30 -1.31 32.18 42.28
CA GLY A 30 -0.66 33.49 42.41
C GLY A 30 -0.83 34.42 41.21
N LEU A 31 -1.02 33.90 39.99
CA LEU A 31 -1.19 34.74 38.79
C LEU A 31 -2.46 35.62 38.87
N GLY A 32 -3.52 35.12 39.50
CA GLY A 32 -4.75 35.89 39.74
C GLY A 32 -4.57 37.11 40.66
N ARG A 33 -3.46 37.23 41.39
CA ARG A 33 -3.13 38.40 42.23
C ARG A 33 -2.79 39.64 41.40
N TYR A 34 -2.31 39.43 40.18
CA TYR A 34 -1.87 40.47 39.26
C TYR A 34 -2.75 40.45 37.99
N PRO A 35 -3.99 40.96 38.04
CA PRO A 35 -4.90 40.96 36.89
C PRO A 35 -4.33 41.62 35.62
N PRO A 36 -3.57 42.72 35.68
CA PRO A 36 -2.93 43.29 34.49
C PRO A 36 -1.90 42.33 33.87
N PHE A 37 -0.98 41.78 34.67
CA PHE A 37 -0.02 40.80 34.19
C PHE A 37 -0.67 39.53 33.62
N LYS A 38 -1.71 39.01 34.27
CA LYS A 38 -2.46 37.85 33.76
C LYS A 38 -3.07 38.12 32.37
N ARG A 39 -3.67 39.30 32.17
CA ARG A 39 -4.21 39.69 30.85
C ARG A 39 -3.11 39.79 29.80
N GLU A 40 -1.96 40.33 30.17
CA GLU A 40 -0.80 40.43 29.28
C GLU A 40 -0.28 39.06 28.85
N VAL A 41 -0.11 38.11 29.78
CA VAL A 41 0.31 36.74 29.48
C VAL A 41 -0.66 36.05 28.51
N VAL A 42 -1.96 36.18 28.75
CA VAL A 42 -2.99 35.61 27.86
C VAL A 42 -2.94 36.28 26.48
N ALA A 43 -2.75 37.60 26.43
CA ALA A 43 -2.66 38.34 25.17
C ALA A 43 -1.44 37.91 24.33
N ILE A 44 -0.26 37.80 24.95
CA ILE A 44 0.97 37.33 24.28
C ILE A 44 0.78 35.91 23.74
N ALA A 45 0.26 34.99 24.59
CA ALA A 45 0.01 33.62 24.17
C ALA A 45 -1.02 33.52 23.03
N SER A 46 -2.08 34.33 23.08
CA SER A 46 -3.11 34.38 22.02
C SER A 46 -2.52 34.87 20.70
N ASN A 47 -1.71 35.93 20.73
CA ASN A 47 -1.02 36.45 19.55
C ASN A 47 -0.06 35.41 18.94
N ALA A 48 0.66 34.66 19.78
CA ALA A 48 1.51 33.57 19.30
C ALA A 48 0.67 32.47 18.61
N LEU A 49 -0.44 32.05 19.22
CA LEU A 49 -1.36 31.06 18.62
C LEU A 49 -1.97 31.55 17.30
N ASP A 50 -2.23 32.85 17.14
CA ASP A 50 -2.71 33.43 15.88
C ASP A 50 -1.69 33.34 14.75
N SER A 51 -0.40 33.52 15.08
CA SER A 51 0.68 33.33 14.11
C SER A 51 0.76 31.86 13.66
N PHE A 52 0.68 30.92 14.60
CA PHE A 52 0.71 29.48 14.33
C PHE A 52 -0.50 29.02 13.52
N LYS A 53 -1.69 29.55 13.84
CA LYS A 53 -2.91 29.36 13.05
C LYS A 53 -2.72 29.80 11.60
N SER A 54 -2.12 30.97 11.40
CA SER A 54 -1.89 31.53 10.07
C SER A 54 -0.98 30.64 9.22
N ASP A 55 0.08 30.10 9.81
CA ASP A 55 0.99 29.19 9.12
C ASP A 55 0.35 27.81 8.87
N ALA A 56 -0.44 27.30 9.82
CA ALA A 56 -1.23 26.10 9.61
C ALA A 56 -2.23 26.27 8.45
N LYS A 57 -2.91 27.42 8.33
CA LYS A 57 -3.80 27.72 7.19
C LYS A 57 -3.05 27.68 5.85
N LYS A 58 -1.85 28.24 5.79
CA LYS A 58 -1.01 28.18 4.57
C LYS A 58 -0.64 26.74 4.23
N MET A 59 -0.21 25.96 5.22
CA MET A 59 0.20 24.56 5.05
C MET A 59 -0.95 23.67 4.55
N VAL A 60 -2.13 23.74 5.17
CA VAL A 60 -3.28 22.91 4.76
C VAL A 60 -3.78 23.30 3.36
N VAL A 61 -3.70 24.58 2.99
CA VAL A 61 -4.04 25.04 1.63
C VAL A 61 -3.04 24.48 0.63
N ALA A 62 -1.74 24.52 0.93
CA ALA A 62 -0.70 23.95 0.08
C ALA A 62 -0.87 22.44 -0.11
N LEU A 63 -1.24 21.69 0.94
CA LEU A 63 -1.55 20.26 0.83
C LEU A 63 -2.72 19.99 -0.14
N VAL A 64 -3.79 20.78 -0.04
CA VAL A 64 -4.93 20.66 -0.96
C VAL A 64 -4.54 21.05 -2.39
N ASP A 65 -3.70 22.08 -2.56
CA ASP A 65 -3.21 22.49 -3.87
C ASP A 65 -2.28 21.46 -4.50
N MET A 66 -1.46 20.76 -3.70
CA MET A 66 -0.64 19.64 -4.16
C MET A 66 -1.50 18.51 -4.73
N GLU A 67 -2.59 18.14 -4.07
CA GLU A 67 -3.52 17.09 -4.55
C GLU A 67 -4.23 17.52 -5.84
N ARG A 68 -4.41 18.84 -6.06
CA ARG A 68 -4.95 19.39 -7.32
C ARG A 68 -3.91 19.41 -8.44
N ALA A 69 -2.65 19.71 -8.12
CA ALA A 69 -1.59 19.93 -9.10
C ALA A 69 -1.14 18.64 -9.80
N PHE A 70 -1.29 17.49 -9.13
CA PHE A 70 -0.86 16.23 -9.69
C PHE A 70 -1.90 15.12 -9.45
N VAL A 71 -2.52 14.66 -10.53
CA VAL A 71 -3.35 13.47 -10.52
C VAL A 71 -2.48 12.27 -10.90
N PRO A 72 -2.15 11.35 -9.97
CA PRO A 72 -1.25 10.24 -10.29
C PRO A 72 -1.90 9.30 -11.31
N ALA A 73 -1.26 9.09 -12.46
CA ALA A 73 -1.72 8.14 -13.49
C ALA A 73 -1.94 6.72 -12.92
N GLN A 74 -1.15 6.34 -11.90
CA GLN A 74 -1.30 5.08 -11.15
C GLN A 74 -2.66 4.93 -10.45
N HIS A 75 -3.37 6.03 -10.18
CA HIS A 75 -4.70 5.98 -9.62
C HIS A 75 -5.72 5.56 -10.68
N PHE A 76 -5.69 6.20 -11.85
CA PHE A 76 -6.53 5.82 -12.99
C PHE A 76 -6.21 4.43 -13.52
N ILE A 77 -4.95 4.04 -13.61
CA ILE A 77 -4.55 2.69 -14.02
C ILE A 77 -5.16 1.64 -13.07
N ARG A 78 -5.12 1.87 -11.75
CA ARG A 78 -5.77 0.97 -10.78
C ARG A 78 -7.29 0.96 -10.89
N LEU A 79 -7.88 2.10 -11.24
CA LEU A 79 -9.33 2.24 -11.44
C LEU A 79 -9.81 1.49 -12.68
N VAL A 80 -9.09 1.63 -13.79
CA VAL A 80 -9.28 0.85 -15.02
C VAL A 80 -9.02 -0.64 -14.77
N GLN A 81 -7.99 -1.00 -14.01
CA GLN A 81 -7.76 -2.39 -13.61
C GLN A 81 -8.91 -2.95 -12.75
N ARG A 82 -9.48 -2.15 -11.82
CA ARG A 82 -10.69 -2.53 -11.07
C ARG A 82 -11.94 -2.62 -11.96
N ARG A 83 -12.02 -1.85 -13.04
CA ARG A 83 -13.08 -1.97 -14.06
C ARG A 83 -12.95 -3.30 -14.79
N MET A 84 -11.77 -3.61 -15.32
CA MET A 84 -11.50 -4.87 -16.02
C MET A 84 -11.77 -6.09 -15.12
N GLU A 85 -11.39 -6.01 -13.84
CA GLU A 85 -11.66 -7.08 -12.87
C GLU A 85 -13.16 -7.22 -12.53
N ARG A 86 -13.91 -6.11 -12.43
CA ARG A 86 -15.38 -6.16 -12.21
C ARG A 86 -16.10 -6.73 -13.43
N GLN A 87 -15.71 -6.28 -14.62
CA GLN A 87 -16.27 -6.80 -15.87
C GLN A 87 -15.98 -8.29 -16.01
N ARG A 88 -14.76 -8.74 -15.69
CA ARG A 88 -14.42 -10.17 -15.67
C ARG A 88 -15.30 -10.96 -14.69
N ARG A 89 -15.59 -10.42 -13.50
CA ARG A 89 -16.49 -11.09 -12.54
C ARG A 89 -17.95 -11.10 -13.00
N GLU A 90 -18.41 -10.05 -13.64
CA GLU A 90 -19.76 -9.99 -14.23
C GLU A 90 -19.89 -11.00 -15.38
N ASP A 91 -18.88 -11.11 -16.24
CA ASP A 91 -18.81 -12.11 -17.31
C ASP A 91 -18.71 -13.53 -16.73
N GLU A 92 -17.94 -13.76 -15.66
CA GLU A 92 -17.86 -15.04 -14.93
C GLU A 92 -19.21 -15.42 -14.29
N MET A 93 -19.95 -14.45 -13.74
CA MET A 93 -21.28 -14.70 -13.16
C MET A 93 -22.36 -14.94 -14.22
N LYS A 94 -22.28 -14.25 -15.36
CA LYS A 94 -23.22 -14.39 -16.48
C LYS A 94 -22.98 -15.67 -17.29
N ASN A 95 -21.73 -16.16 -17.34
CA ASN A 95 -21.35 -17.43 -17.96
C ASN A 95 -21.40 -18.63 -16.99
N ARG A 96 -21.91 -18.47 -15.76
CA ARG A 96 -22.17 -19.63 -14.89
C ARG A 96 -23.40 -20.35 -15.45
N PRO A 97 -23.27 -21.59 -15.97
CA PRO A 97 -24.45 -22.33 -16.40
C PRO A 97 -25.36 -22.52 -15.20
N SER A 98 -26.62 -22.06 -15.32
CA SER A 98 -27.65 -22.34 -14.32
C SER A 98 -27.90 -23.84 -14.30
N LYS A 99 -27.13 -24.58 -13.52
CA LYS A 99 -27.47 -25.94 -13.12
C LYS A 99 -28.55 -25.85 -12.04
N LYS A 100 -29.74 -25.37 -12.45
CA LYS A 100 -30.98 -25.48 -11.68
C LYS A 100 -31.88 -26.42 -12.48
N GLY A 101 -31.62 -27.70 -12.31
CA GLY A 101 -32.28 -28.76 -13.09
C GLY A 101 -31.57 -30.09 -12.90
N GLN A 102 -31.46 -30.55 -11.64
CA GLN A 102 -31.26 -31.94 -11.22
C GLN A 102 -30.93 -31.94 -9.73
N GLU A 103 -31.93 -31.62 -8.91
CA GLU A 103 -31.96 -32.00 -7.49
C GLU A 103 -33.42 -31.92 -7.04
N SER A 104 -34.26 -32.69 -7.73
CA SER A 104 -35.66 -32.88 -7.41
C SER A 104 -35.98 -34.35 -7.63
N GLU A 105 -35.22 -35.23 -6.98
CA GLU A 105 -35.51 -36.66 -6.88
C GLU A 105 -34.62 -37.32 -5.81
N GLN A 106 -34.65 -36.82 -4.57
CA GLN A 106 -34.22 -37.58 -3.39
C GLN A 106 -34.79 -36.95 -2.12
N SER A 107 -36.12 -36.89 -2.05
CA SER A 107 -36.85 -36.48 -0.83
C SER A 107 -38.12 -37.31 -0.67
N VAL A 108 -37.99 -38.63 -0.77
CA VAL A 108 -39.02 -39.56 -0.29
C VAL A 108 -38.31 -40.74 0.37
N THR A 109 -38.09 -40.65 1.67
CA THR A 109 -38.28 -41.74 2.64
C THR A 109 -37.86 -41.27 4.04
N ASN A 110 -38.70 -41.64 5.01
CA ASN A 110 -38.51 -41.60 6.46
C ASN A 110 -38.90 -40.31 7.17
N ARG A 111 -40.22 -40.12 7.23
CA ARG A 111 -40.94 -39.50 8.34
C ARG A 111 -41.16 -40.54 9.46
N ALA A 112 -41.13 -40.05 10.70
CA ALA A 112 -41.44 -40.69 11.99
C ALA A 112 -40.23 -41.41 12.65
N SER A 113 -39.83 -41.16 13.90
CA SER A 113 -40.61 -40.80 15.10
C SER A 113 -39.77 -40.04 16.13
N SER A 114 -40.41 -39.15 16.89
CA SER A 114 -40.02 -38.69 18.24
C SER A 114 -40.97 -39.39 19.25
N PRO A 115 -40.69 -39.54 20.57
CA PRO A 115 -40.41 -38.39 21.46
C PRO A 115 -39.57 -38.63 22.75
N GLN A 116 -39.11 -37.50 23.35
CA GLN A 116 -38.90 -37.21 24.81
C GLN A 116 -37.84 -38.05 25.60
N THR A 117 -37.13 -37.62 26.65
CA THR A 117 -36.98 -36.41 27.51
C THR A 117 -35.86 -36.67 28.54
N LYS A 118 -35.24 -35.58 29.08
CA LYS A 118 -34.54 -35.46 30.41
C LYS A 118 -33.19 -36.22 30.56
N SER A 119 -32.18 -35.80 31.32
CA SER A 119 -31.88 -34.67 32.21
C SER A 119 -30.40 -34.79 32.68
N GLU A 120 -29.77 -33.66 33.10
CA GLU A 120 -28.70 -33.58 34.14
C GLU A 120 -27.30 -34.19 33.83
N GLN A 121 -26.15 -33.79 34.39
CA GLN A 121 -25.59 -32.63 35.11
C GLN A 121 -24.08 -32.96 35.33
N ALA A 122 -23.21 -31.94 35.51
CA ALA A 122 -21.82 -32.02 36.01
C ALA A 122 -20.79 -32.74 35.10
N GLY A 123 -19.55 -32.29 34.91
CA GLY A 123 -18.60 -31.57 35.77
C GLY A 123 -17.36 -32.47 35.92
N GLY A 124 -16.17 -32.04 35.46
CA GLY A 124 -14.98 -32.88 35.62
C GLY A 124 -13.76 -32.48 34.79
N SER A 125 -12.90 -31.69 35.41
CA SER A 125 -11.55 -31.30 34.98
C SER A 125 -10.59 -32.50 34.92
N SER A 126 -9.67 -32.53 33.94
CA SER A 126 -8.29 -32.99 34.19
C SER A 126 -7.32 -32.38 33.18
N LYS A 127 -6.14 -32.06 33.70
CA LYS A 127 -5.09 -31.20 33.15
C LYS A 127 -3.89 -32.09 32.71
N PRO A 128 -2.71 -31.55 32.35
CA PRO A 128 -2.00 -31.84 31.10
C PRO A 128 -0.82 -32.80 31.27
N THR A 129 -0.35 -33.42 30.19
CA THR A 129 0.99 -34.01 30.14
C THR A 129 1.97 -33.08 29.44
N LYS A 130 3.07 -32.86 30.14
CA LYS A 130 4.20 -31.98 29.85
C LYS A 130 5.37 -32.90 29.52
N GLU A 131 5.88 -32.84 28.31
CA GLU A 131 7.22 -33.33 28.00
C GLU A 131 8.00 -32.27 27.20
N LYS A 132 9.24 -32.04 27.65
CA LYS A 132 10.34 -31.25 27.09
C LYS A 132 11.53 -32.24 27.02
N PRO A 133 12.67 -31.93 26.38
CA PRO A 133 12.92 -31.36 25.05
C PRO A 133 14.07 -32.12 24.30
N SER A 134 14.53 -31.58 23.17
CA SER A 134 15.82 -31.81 22.44
C SER A 134 15.89 -32.91 21.36
N PRO A 135 16.87 -32.90 20.42
CA PRO A 135 17.58 -31.80 19.75
C PRO A 135 17.53 -31.92 18.20
N ASP A 136 18.23 -31.01 17.52
CA ASP A 136 18.48 -30.88 16.07
C ASP A 136 18.28 -32.12 15.16
N LYS A 137 17.63 -31.86 14.01
CA LYS A 137 17.93 -32.58 12.77
C LYS A 137 17.70 -31.70 11.55
N ASP A 138 18.83 -31.20 11.06
CA ASP A 138 19.06 -30.79 9.68
C ASP A 138 18.69 -31.89 8.67
N THR A 139 18.31 -31.42 7.48
CA THR A 139 18.24 -32.13 6.19
C THR A 139 17.16 -33.21 6.01
N LYS A 140 16.03 -32.79 5.44
CA LYS A 140 15.28 -33.60 4.47
C LYS A 140 15.02 -32.76 3.22
N GLU A 141 15.74 -33.08 2.16
CA GLU A 141 15.49 -32.64 0.79
C GLU A 141 14.09 -33.08 0.37
N GLY A 142 13.16 -32.13 0.38
CA GLY A 142 11.92 -32.18 -0.38
C GLY A 142 11.90 -30.95 -1.31
N PRO A 143 11.04 -30.93 -2.35
CA PRO A 143 10.97 -29.79 -3.25
C PRO A 143 10.69 -28.52 -2.44
N ASN A 144 11.59 -27.54 -2.54
CA ASN A 144 11.53 -26.26 -1.81
C ASN A 144 10.37 -25.37 -2.29
N LEU A 145 9.68 -25.82 -3.35
CA LEU A 145 8.52 -25.21 -3.97
C LEU A 145 7.21 -25.84 -3.46
N GLN A 146 6.41 -25.03 -2.80
CA GLN A 146 5.07 -25.39 -2.32
C GLN A 146 4.06 -25.12 -3.43
N VAL A 147 3.46 -26.18 -3.98
CA VAL A 147 2.38 -26.10 -4.96
C VAL A 147 1.04 -26.32 -4.25
N ALA A 148 0.07 -25.42 -4.44
CA ALA A 148 -1.22 -25.44 -3.77
C ALA A 148 -2.38 -25.06 -4.72
N GLY A 149 -3.61 -25.46 -4.35
CA GLY A 149 -4.85 -25.15 -5.07
C GLY A 149 -5.51 -26.37 -5.73
N PRO A 150 -6.79 -26.28 -6.14
CA PRO A 150 -7.60 -27.42 -6.62
C PRO A 150 -7.03 -28.14 -7.86
N ALA A 151 -6.12 -27.48 -8.58
CA ALA A 151 -5.44 -28.00 -9.76
C ALA A 151 -3.90 -27.74 -9.76
N GLY A 152 -3.31 -27.40 -8.59
CA GLY A 152 -1.89 -27.05 -8.51
C GLY A 152 -1.49 -25.68 -9.11
N GLU A 153 -2.45 -24.77 -9.23
CA GLU A 153 -2.34 -23.48 -9.93
C GLU A 153 -1.53 -22.40 -9.21
N ILE A 154 -1.15 -22.63 -7.94
CA ILE A 154 -0.36 -21.69 -7.14
C ILE A 154 0.97 -22.35 -6.83
N THR A 155 2.07 -21.70 -7.20
CA THR A 155 3.44 -22.13 -6.86
C THR A 155 4.09 -21.09 -5.96
N ALA A 156 4.64 -21.49 -4.83
CA ALA A 156 5.26 -20.59 -3.87
C ALA A 156 6.60 -21.11 -3.35
N GLY A 157 7.54 -20.21 -3.07
CA GLY A 157 8.88 -20.56 -2.63
C GLY A 157 9.76 -19.34 -2.38
N TYR A 158 10.92 -19.55 -1.76
CA TYR A 158 11.88 -18.48 -1.53
C TYR A 158 12.73 -18.21 -2.79
N LEU A 159 12.91 -16.94 -3.12
CA LEU A 159 13.88 -16.47 -4.11
C LEU A 159 14.66 -15.27 -3.56
N LEU A 160 15.88 -15.11 -4.04
CA LEU A 160 16.71 -13.94 -3.78
C LEU A 160 16.41 -12.87 -4.82
N LYS A 161 15.97 -11.69 -4.38
CA LYS A 161 15.72 -10.53 -5.25
C LYS A 161 16.86 -9.52 -5.15
N LYS A 162 17.41 -9.09 -6.29
CA LYS A 162 18.41 -8.02 -6.35
C LYS A 162 17.76 -6.65 -6.08
N SER A 163 18.44 -5.84 -5.27
CA SER A 163 18.07 -4.45 -5.00
C SER A 163 18.60 -3.55 -6.12
N ALA A 164 17.73 -2.78 -6.77
CA ALA A 164 18.17 -1.82 -7.78
C ALA A 164 18.94 -0.61 -7.20
N LYS A 165 18.77 -0.33 -5.89
CA LYS A 165 19.43 0.82 -5.23
C LYS A 165 20.79 0.48 -4.64
N THR A 166 20.89 -0.70 -4.05
CA THR A 166 22.06 -1.10 -3.25
C THR A 166 22.81 -2.28 -3.86
N ASN A 167 22.36 -2.80 -5.00
CA ASN A 167 22.86 -4.03 -5.65
C ASN A 167 22.91 -5.29 -4.77
N GLY A 168 22.51 -5.22 -3.50
CA GLY A 168 22.45 -6.34 -2.58
C GLY A 168 21.27 -7.28 -2.84
N TRP A 169 21.43 -8.53 -2.41
CA TRP A 169 20.42 -9.58 -2.51
C TRP A 169 19.53 -9.61 -1.27
N SER A 170 18.25 -9.96 -1.46
CA SER A 170 17.30 -10.10 -0.36
C SER A 170 16.42 -11.32 -0.59
N ARG A 171 16.45 -12.27 0.36
CA ARG A 171 15.53 -13.42 0.37
C ARG A 171 14.10 -12.94 0.59
N ARG A 172 13.17 -13.37 -0.27
CA ARG A 172 11.74 -13.02 -0.23
C ARG A 172 10.91 -14.25 -0.58
N TRP A 173 9.71 -14.33 -0.02
CA TRP A 173 8.75 -15.38 -0.34
C TRP A 173 7.96 -14.97 -1.58
N PHE A 174 8.04 -15.75 -2.65
CA PHE A 174 7.34 -15.51 -3.90
C PHE A 174 6.16 -16.45 -4.05
N VAL A 175 5.07 -15.94 -4.65
CA VAL A 175 3.85 -16.67 -4.93
C VAL A 175 3.44 -16.37 -6.38
N LEU A 176 3.54 -17.38 -7.24
CA LEU A 176 3.04 -17.37 -8.61
C LEU A 176 1.63 -17.94 -8.63
N ASN A 177 0.71 -17.20 -9.23
CA ASN A 177 -0.63 -17.68 -9.54
C ASN A 177 -0.75 -17.82 -11.06
N GLU A 178 -0.77 -19.06 -11.53
CA GLU A 178 -0.72 -19.43 -12.95
C GLU A 178 -1.99 -18.95 -13.69
N LYS A 179 -3.17 -19.03 -13.06
CA LYS A 179 -4.44 -18.54 -13.62
C LYS A 179 -4.48 -17.03 -13.81
N SER A 180 -4.02 -16.29 -12.80
CA SER A 180 -4.05 -14.83 -12.83
C SER A 180 -2.89 -14.23 -13.61
N GLY A 181 -1.81 -14.99 -13.85
CA GLY A 181 -0.59 -14.48 -14.47
C GLY A 181 0.18 -13.49 -13.59
N LYS A 182 0.02 -13.58 -12.27
CA LYS A 182 0.62 -12.65 -11.31
C LYS A 182 1.66 -13.36 -10.44
N LEU A 183 2.81 -12.71 -10.27
CA LEU A 183 3.89 -13.13 -9.37
C LEU A 183 4.02 -12.10 -8.24
N GLY A 184 3.52 -12.44 -7.06
CA GLY A 184 3.59 -11.62 -5.85
C GLY A 184 4.78 -12.00 -4.98
N TYR A 185 5.28 -11.07 -4.16
CA TYR A 185 6.26 -11.40 -3.11
C TYR A 185 6.01 -10.70 -1.78
N THR A 186 6.37 -11.36 -0.69
CA THR A 186 6.31 -10.87 0.70
C THR A 186 7.67 -10.96 1.37
N LYS A 187 7.82 -10.40 2.57
CA LYS A 187 9.07 -10.56 3.34
C LYS A 187 9.14 -11.94 4.01
N LYS A 188 7.99 -12.46 4.45
CA LYS A 188 7.81 -13.79 5.07
C LYS A 188 6.56 -14.48 4.52
N GLN A 189 6.48 -15.80 4.67
CA GLN A 189 5.36 -16.61 4.16
C GLN A 189 4.02 -16.26 4.81
N GLU A 190 4.01 -15.81 6.07
CA GLU A 190 2.79 -15.57 6.87
C GLU A 190 2.16 -14.18 6.64
N GLU A 191 2.79 -13.34 5.79
CA GLU A 191 2.29 -11.99 5.52
C GLU A 191 1.06 -12.01 4.61
N ARG A 192 -0.03 -11.38 5.07
CA ARG A 192 -1.29 -11.29 4.31
C ARG A 192 -1.24 -10.32 3.12
N HIS A 193 -0.23 -9.47 3.02
CA HIS A 193 -0.14 -8.41 2.00
C HIS A 193 1.16 -8.49 1.20
N PHE A 194 1.03 -8.59 -0.13
CA PHE A 194 2.19 -8.56 -1.03
C PHE A 194 2.91 -7.20 -1.00
N ARG A 195 4.24 -7.25 -0.89
CA ARG A 195 5.14 -6.08 -0.97
C ARG A 195 5.29 -5.57 -2.39
N GLY A 196 5.04 -6.42 -3.38
CA GLY A 196 5.00 -6.11 -4.80
C GLY A 196 4.38 -7.27 -5.58
N VAL A 197 3.76 -6.94 -6.70
CA VAL A 197 3.11 -7.89 -7.62
C VAL A 197 3.55 -7.55 -9.04
N ILE A 198 4.01 -8.57 -9.76
CA ILE A 198 4.44 -8.51 -11.15
C ILE A 198 3.35 -9.15 -12.00
N THR A 199 2.91 -8.48 -13.07
CA THR A 199 1.96 -9.03 -14.04
C THR A 199 2.75 -9.58 -15.22
N LEU A 200 2.71 -10.90 -15.42
CA LEU A 200 3.60 -11.61 -16.34
C LEU A 200 3.15 -11.57 -17.80
N GLU A 201 1.91 -11.15 -18.09
CA GLU A 201 1.31 -11.14 -19.43
C GLU A 201 2.13 -10.35 -20.48
N GLU A 202 2.77 -9.25 -20.05
CA GLU A 202 3.63 -8.41 -20.90
C GLU A 202 5.13 -8.54 -20.57
N CYS A 203 5.54 -9.62 -19.89
CA CYS A 203 6.94 -9.80 -19.48
C CYS A 203 7.74 -10.69 -20.45
N ASN A 204 9.05 -10.47 -20.46
CA ASN A 204 10.07 -11.34 -21.05
C ASN A 204 10.91 -11.94 -19.91
N LEU A 205 11.39 -13.16 -20.12
CA LEU A 205 12.26 -13.87 -19.19
C LEU A 205 13.61 -14.12 -19.86
N GLU A 206 14.65 -13.48 -19.34
CA GLU A 206 16.04 -13.61 -19.78
C GLU A 206 16.82 -14.40 -18.73
N GLU A 207 17.58 -15.41 -19.16
CA GLU A 207 18.56 -16.06 -18.29
C GLU A 207 19.87 -15.29 -18.39
N VAL A 208 20.41 -14.85 -17.26
CA VAL A 208 21.57 -13.97 -17.20
C VAL A 208 22.71 -14.75 -16.55
N ASP A 209 23.87 -14.81 -17.21
CA ASP A 209 25.10 -15.29 -16.59
C ASP A 209 25.63 -14.24 -15.61
N GLU A 210 26.12 -14.66 -14.44
CA GLU A 210 26.79 -13.74 -13.52
C GLU A 210 28.15 -13.32 -14.11
N GLU A 211 28.16 -12.28 -14.97
CA GLU A 211 29.36 -11.50 -15.26
C GLU A 211 29.27 -10.12 -14.59
N GLU A 212 30.24 -9.84 -13.72
CA GLU A 212 30.47 -8.55 -13.04
C GLU A 212 30.78 -7.42 -14.05
N PRO A 213 30.41 -6.15 -13.77
CA PRO A 213 30.64 -5.06 -14.70
C PRO A 213 32.06 -4.49 -14.53
N SER A 214 32.91 -4.56 -15.56
CA SER A 214 34.17 -3.79 -15.61
C SER A 214 34.33 -2.97 -16.91
N LYS A 215 34.91 -1.79 -16.74
CA LYS A 215 35.13 -0.74 -17.73
C LYS A 215 36.40 -0.99 -18.57
N SER A 216 36.39 -0.44 -19.80
CA SER A 216 37.50 0.07 -20.63
C SER A 216 38.66 -0.82 -21.12
N LEU A 217 38.73 -0.93 -22.47
CA LEU A 217 39.86 -0.98 -23.42
C LEU A 217 41.25 -1.61 -23.07
N LYS A 218 41.68 -2.46 -24.03
CA LYS A 218 43.02 -2.86 -24.54
C LYS A 218 43.66 -4.21 -24.12
N ASP A 219 43.86 -5.03 -25.17
CA ASP A 219 44.83 -6.11 -25.45
C ASP A 219 45.36 -7.03 -24.34
N SER A 220 45.07 -8.35 -24.45
CA SER A 220 46.10 -9.34 -24.85
C SER A 220 45.62 -10.82 -24.85
N LYS A 221 46.10 -11.51 -25.88
CA LYS A 221 46.15 -12.94 -26.27
C LYS A 221 46.10 -14.05 -25.18
N LYS A 222 45.34 -15.12 -25.53
CA LYS A 222 45.45 -16.59 -25.22
C LYS A 222 45.24 -17.10 -23.77
N ALA A 223 44.24 -17.99 -23.58
CA ALA A 223 44.37 -19.45 -23.40
C ALA A 223 43.08 -20.10 -22.81
N ASN A 224 42.92 -21.41 -23.04
CA ASN A 224 41.73 -22.26 -22.81
C ASN A 224 41.25 -22.45 -21.35
N GLY A 225 39.92 -22.61 -21.20
CA GLY A 225 39.19 -23.41 -20.18
C GLY A 225 38.98 -22.77 -18.79
N PRO A 226 37.91 -23.10 -18.02
CA PRO A 226 37.05 -24.30 -18.08
C PRO A 226 35.54 -24.00 -18.26
N GLU A 227 34.77 -25.06 -18.47
CA GLU A 227 33.32 -25.01 -18.76
C GLU A 227 32.49 -24.24 -17.72
N LYS A 228 31.61 -23.38 -18.24
CA LYS A 228 30.73 -22.49 -17.48
C LYS A 228 29.72 -23.30 -16.65
N GLY A 229 29.81 -23.18 -15.33
CA GLY A 229 28.81 -23.73 -14.41
C GLY A 229 27.43 -23.08 -14.60
N PRO A 230 26.33 -23.77 -14.23
CA PRO A 230 24.98 -23.30 -14.49
C PRO A 230 24.63 -22.04 -13.67
N SER A 231 24.31 -20.93 -14.35
CA SER A 231 23.86 -19.69 -13.69
C SER A 231 22.53 -19.91 -12.97
N LEU A 232 22.45 -19.48 -11.70
CA LEU A 232 21.23 -19.52 -10.86
C LEU A 232 20.36 -18.27 -11.02
N VAL A 233 20.78 -17.32 -11.85
CA VAL A 233 20.14 -16.00 -11.99
C VAL A 233 19.27 -15.95 -13.23
N PHE A 234 18.12 -15.31 -13.10
CA PHE A 234 17.22 -14.98 -14.19
C PHE A 234 16.61 -13.60 -13.98
N LYS A 235 16.19 -12.98 -15.08
CA LYS A 235 15.75 -11.60 -15.13
C LYS A 235 14.40 -11.51 -15.83
N ILE A 236 13.49 -10.77 -15.21
CA ILE A 236 12.16 -10.47 -15.75
C ILE A 236 12.18 -9.02 -16.22
N THR A 237 11.93 -8.82 -17.52
CA THR A 237 11.81 -7.52 -18.19
C THR A 237 10.41 -7.34 -18.75
N ASN A 238 10.00 -6.11 -19.08
CA ASN A 238 8.76 -5.87 -19.82
C ASN A 238 9.06 -5.96 -21.32
N ARG A 239 8.13 -6.50 -22.13
CA ARG A 239 8.23 -6.53 -23.60
C ARG A 239 8.40 -5.13 -24.19
N VAL A 240 7.87 -4.11 -23.52
CA VAL A 240 8.03 -2.70 -23.88
C VAL A 240 9.18 -2.10 -23.06
N ALA A 241 10.26 -1.70 -23.74
CA ALA A 241 11.51 -1.25 -23.10
C ALA A 241 11.35 -0.09 -22.10
N TYR A 242 10.31 0.73 -22.25
CA TYR A 242 10.04 1.90 -21.40
C TYR A 242 9.00 1.64 -20.29
N LYS A 243 8.44 0.43 -20.21
CA LYS A 243 7.48 0.06 -19.16
C LYS A 243 8.20 -0.58 -17.97
N THR A 244 7.73 -0.27 -16.77
CA THR A 244 8.22 -0.88 -15.53
C THR A 244 7.58 -2.24 -15.28
N VAL A 245 8.38 -3.20 -14.82
CA VAL A 245 7.94 -4.55 -14.40
C VAL A 245 7.47 -4.56 -12.95
N LEU A 246 8.11 -3.76 -12.10
CA LEU A 246 7.81 -3.72 -10.68
C LEU A 246 8.07 -2.32 -10.11
N LYS A 247 7.01 -1.62 -9.69
CA LYS A 247 7.09 -0.25 -9.18
C LYS A 247 7.80 0.66 -10.18
N ALA A 248 8.94 1.25 -9.82
CA ALA A 248 9.73 2.12 -10.70
C ALA A 248 10.85 1.36 -11.46
N HIS A 249 10.86 0.02 -11.43
CA HIS A 249 11.95 -0.78 -12.01
C HIS A 249 11.54 -1.41 -13.34
N SER A 250 12.35 -1.21 -14.38
CA SER A 250 12.21 -1.82 -15.72
C SER A 250 12.65 -3.28 -15.78
N ALA A 251 13.41 -3.76 -14.80
CA ALA A 251 13.84 -5.14 -14.69
C ALA A 251 13.83 -5.63 -13.24
N VAL A 252 13.52 -6.92 -13.05
CA VAL A 252 13.64 -7.62 -11.76
C VAL A 252 14.58 -8.80 -11.94
N VAL A 253 15.69 -8.78 -11.21
CA VAL A 253 16.68 -9.88 -11.21
C VAL A 253 16.45 -10.76 -9.99
N LEU A 254 16.32 -12.06 -10.24
CA LEU A 254 16.01 -13.09 -9.25
C LEU A 254 17.07 -14.20 -9.31
N LYS A 255 17.38 -14.78 -8.16
CA LYS A 255 18.31 -15.90 -8.00
C LYS A 255 17.63 -17.02 -7.22
N ALA A 256 17.68 -18.23 -7.76
CA ALA A 256 17.14 -19.44 -7.12
C ALA A 256 18.15 -20.05 -6.14
N GLU A 257 17.67 -20.90 -5.22
CA GLU A 257 18.50 -21.57 -4.22
C GLU A 257 19.21 -22.81 -4.79
N SER A 258 18.63 -23.44 -5.81
CA SER A 258 19.23 -24.56 -6.55
C SER A 258 18.99 -24.44 -8.06
N THR A 259 19.75 -25.22 -8.85
CA THR A 259 19.55 -25.33 -10.31
C THR A 259 18.18 -25.93 -10.63
N ALA A 260 17.72 -26.91 -9.84
CA ALA A 260 16.40 -27.51 -9.97
C ALA A 260 15.29 -26.46 -9.73
N ASP A 261 15.39 -25.67 -8.66
CA ASP A 261 14.43 -24.60 -8.37
C ASP A 261 14.42 -23.55 -9.48
N LYS A 262 15.59 -23.17 -10.02
CA LYS A 262 15.67 -22.23 -11.15
C LYS A 262 14.85 -22.77 -12.33
N VAL A 263 15.09 -24.02 -12.72
CA VAL A 263 14.43 -24.64 -13.87
C VAL A 263 12.91 -24.67 -13.65
N GLU A 264 12.45 -25.03 -12.47
CA GLU A 264 11.01 -25.10 -12.16
C GLU A 264 10.36 -23.70 -12.21
N TRP A 265 10.98 -22.70 -11.57
CA TRP A 265 10.50 -21.31 -11.61
C TRP A 265 10.48 -20.75 -13.03
N VAL A 266 11.57 -20.95 -13.78
CA VAL A 266 11.70 -20.46 -15.16
C VAL A 266 10.64 -21.11 -16.05
N ASN A 267 10.42 -22.42 -15.94
CA ASN A 267 9.44 -23.14 -16.75
C ASN A 267 8.01 -22.68 -16.44
N LYS A 268 7.64 -22.56 -15.16
CA LYS A 268 6.32 -22.09 -14.75
C LYS A 268 6.06 -20.64 -15.19
N ILE A 269 7.05 -19.76 -15.02
CA ILE A 269 6.94 -18.36 -15.47
C ILE A 269 6.86 -18.28 -17.00
N LYS A 270 7.68 -19.04 -17.75
CA LYS A 270 7.60 -19.11 -19.22
C LYS A 270 6.24 -19.61 -19.69
N ALA A 271 5.71 -20.68 -19.08
CA ALA A 271 4.39 -21.22 -19.42
C ALA A 271 3.27 -20.20 -19.21
N VAL A 272 3.34 -19.40 -18.15
CA VAL A 272 2.37 -18.30 -17.88
C VAL A 272 2.52 -17.16 -18.90
N ILE A 273 3.75 -16.76 -19.23
CA ILE A 273 4.02 -15.72 -20.24
C ILE A 273 3.52 -16.16 -21.62
N GLN A 274 3.68 -17.44 -21.97
CA GLN A 274 3.29 -17.97 -23.28
C GLN A 274 1.79 -18.25 -23.40
N SER A 275 1.16 -18.81 -22.36
CA SER A 275 -0.27 -19.13 -22.36
C SER A 275 -1.18 -17.90 -22.43
N LYS A 276 -0.72 -16.75 -21.91
CA LYS A 276 -1.46 -15.48 -21.98
C LYS A 276 -0.90 -14.48 -23.01
N GLY A 277 0.29 -14.72 -23.56
CA GLY A 277 0.99 -13.83 -24.47
C GLY A 277 0.79 -14.13 -25.96
N GLY A 278 -0.43 -14.50 -26.36
CA GLY A 278 -0.76 -14.85 -27.75
C GLY A 278 -0.58 -13.70 -28.75
N SER A 279 0.25 -13.97 -29.76
CA SER A 279 0.47 -13.24 -31.04
C SER A 279 0.96 -11.80 -31.02
N PHE A 280 2.29 -11.65 -30.93
CA PHE A 280 3.03 -10.72 -31.80
C PHE A 280 4.27 -11.46 -32.32
N LYS A 281 4.11 -12.21 -33.41
CA LYS A 281 5.27 -12.65 -34.20
C LYS A 281 5.76 -11.44 -34.99
N ALA A 282 7.01 -11.08 -34.75
CA ALA A 282 7.76 -10.13 -35.55
C ALA A 282 7.71 -10.56 -37.02
N ALA A 283 7.27 -9.65 -37.88
CA ALA A 283 7.45 -9.78 -39.31
C ALA A 283 8.94 -9.59 -39.63
N ASN A 284 9.57 -10.61 -40.20
CA ASN A 284 10.68 -10.45 -41.13
C ASN A 284 10.70 -11.66 -42.08
N THR A 285 10.34 -11.37 -43.33
CA THR A 285 10.93 -11.80 -44.60
C THR A 285 11.52 -13.21 -44.71
N GLU A 286 10.85 -14.08 -45.46
CA GLU A 286 11.30 -14.66 -46.76
C GLU A 286 10.28 -15.71 -47.26
N GLY A 287 10.17 -15.86 -48.58
CA GLY A 287 9.00 -16.38 -49.28
C GLY A 287 8.91 -17.89 -49.54
N GLY A 288 7.75 -18.30 -50.06
CA GLY A 288 7.49 -19.63 -50.62
C GLY A 288 6.09 -20.19 -50.29
N PRO A 289 5.41 -20.91 -51.20
CA PRO A 289 3.98 -20.69 -51.43
C PRO A 289 3.02 -21.78 -50.92
N LEU A 290 1.77 -21.34 -50.74
CA LEU A 290 0.49 -22.02 -50.99
C LEU A 290 0.27 -23.43 -50.39
N LYS A 291 -0.51 -23.48 -49.30
CA LYS A 291 -1.49 -24.57 -49.11
C LYS A 291 -2.75 -24.04 -48.43
N GLN A 292 -3.81 -24.04 -49.24
CA GLN A 292 -5.19 -23.79 -48.88
C GLN A 292 -5.68 -24.94 -48.00
N SER A 293 -6.12 -24.65 -46.79
CA SER A 293 -6.90 -25.56 -45.96
C SER A 293 -7.83 -24.72 -45.09
N GLN A 294 -9.10 -24.73 -45.48
CA GLN A 294 -10.22 -24.33 -44.65
C GLN A 294 -10.19 -25.11 -43.33
N THR A 295 -10.42 -24.43 -42.23
CA THR A 295 -11.49 -24.74 -41.27
C THR A 295 -11.57 -23.63 -40.21
N ASP A 296 -12.72 -22.97 -40.19
CA ASP A 296 -13.36 -22.26 -39.08
C ASP A 296 -12.46 -21.48 -38.11
N SER A 297 -12.00 -20.33 -38.61
CA SER A 297 -11.73 -19.19 -37.76
C SER A 297 -13.04 -18.73 -37.10
N SER A 298 -13.32 -19.23 -35.88
CA SER A 298 -14.21 -18.57 -34.93
C SER A 298 -13.62 -17.20 -34.57
N THR A 299 -13.81 -16.26 -35.49
CA THR A 299 -13.71 -14.82 -35.28
C THR A 299 -14.93 -14.35 -34.51
N ASP A 300 -15.19 -14.95 -33.34
CA ASP A 300 -16.00 -14.31 -32.32
C ASP A 300 -15.08 -13.40 -31.47
N ALA A 301 -14.29 -12.60 -32.19
CA ALA A 301 -13.73 -11.40 -31.64
C ALA A 301 -14.93 -10.49 -31.43
N MET A 302 -15.42 -10.46 -30.19
CA MET A 302 -16.39 -9.51 -29.66
C MET A 302 -16.41 -8.22 -30.48
N ILE A 303 -17.28 -8.14 -31.48
CA ILE A 303 -17.83 -6.88 -31.94
C ILE A 303 -18.73 -6.50 -30.77
N ARG A 304 -18.14 -5.94 -29.71
CA ARG A 304 -18.92 -5.22 -28.71
C ARG A 304 -19.75 -4.23 -29.52
N ARG A 305 -21.07 -4.28 -29.34
CA ARG A 305 -21.93 -3.15 -29.71
C ARG A 305 -21.23 -1.87 -29.26
N PRO A 306 -21.30 -0.77 -30.02
CA PRO A 306 -20.86 0.53 -29.51
C PRO A 306 -21.42 0.65 -28.10
N ALA A 307 -20.54 0.77 -27.10
CA ALA A 307 -21.00 0.88 -25.73
C ALA A 307 -21.96 2.05 -25.71
N ASP A 308 -23.15 1.84 -25.15
CA ASP A 308 -24.14 2.90 -25.02
C ASP A 308 -23.44 4.10 -24.37
N PRO A 309 -23.43 5.29 -25.00
CA PRO A 309 -22.74 6.46 -24.44
C PRO A 309 -23.13 6.73 -22.99
N GLU A 310 -24.37 6.40 -22.60
CA GLU A 310 -24.90 6.47 -21.23
C GLU A 310 -24.15 5.52 -20.26
N GLU A 311 -23.80 4.31 -20.71
CA GLU A 311 -23.07 3.33 -19.92
C GLU A 311 -21.60 3.73 -19.73
N GLU A 312 -20.96 4.27 -20.75
CA GLU A 312 -19.59 4.81 -20.63
C GLU A 312 -19.54 5.99 -19.65
N LEU A 313 -20.51 6.90 -19.73
CA LEU A 313 -20.66 8.02 -18.79
C LEU A 313 -20.86 7.52 -17.36
N ARG A 314 -21.68 6.48 -17.15
CA ARG A 314 -21.88 5.86 -15.83
C ARG A 314 -20.56 5.29 -15.27
N TRP A 315 -19.77 4.63 -16.10
CA TRP A 315 -18.46 4.12 -15.69
C TRP A 315 -17.50 5.26 -15.35
N MET A 316 -17.38 6.27 -16.20
CA MET A 316 -16.55 7.45 -15.95
C MET A 316 -16.94 8.15 -14.63
N SER A 317 -18.24 8.30 -14.36
CA SER A 317 -18.74 8.87 -13.11
C SER A 317 -18.30 8.06 -11.88
N GLN A 318 -18.43 6.74 -11.92
CA GLN A 318 -17.97 5.86 -10.84
C GLN A 318 -16.44 5.96 -10.63
N GLU A 319 -15.69 6.19 -11.70
CA GLU A 319 -14.25 6.31 -11.63
C GLU A 319 -13.77 7.64 -11.05
N VAL A 320 -14.38 8.74 -11.49
CA VAL A 320 -14.18 10.06 -10.92
C VAL A 320 -14.52 10.04 -9.43
N ARG A 321 -15.65 9.41 -9.05
CA ARG A 321 -16.02 9.23 -7.65
C ARG A 321 -14.95 8.50 -6.85
N GLY A 322 -14.44 7.37 -7.37
CA GLY A 322 -13.41 6.59 -6.69
C GLY A 322 -12.10 7.38 -6.49
N TYR A 323 -11.73 8.23 -7.45
CA TYR A 323 -10.59 9.12 -7.31
C TYR A 323 -10.83 10.20 -6.25
N VAL A 324 -12.00 10.86 -6.27
CA VAL A 324 -12.37 11.87 -5.26
C VAL A 324 -12.34 11.27 -3.85
N GLU A 325 -12.90 10.08 -3.65
CA GLU A 325 -12.86 9.36 -2.37
C GLU A 325 -11.42 9.10 -1.90
N ALA A 326 -10.52 8.72 -2.80
CA ALA A 326 -9.11 8.52 -2.45
C ALA A 326 -8.39 9.81 -2.05
N VAL A 327 -8.65 10.91 -2.76
CA VAL A 327 -8.10 12.23 -2.41
C VAL A 327 -8.63 12.69 -1.05
N LEU A 328 -9.94 12.54 -0.80
CA LEU A 328 -10.54 12.87 0.50
C LEU A 328 -9.93 12.05 1.63
N ASN A 329 -9.67 10.75 1.42
CA ASN A 329 -9.00 9.91 2.41
C ASN A 329 -7.54 10.34 2.66
N SER A 330 -6.80 10.74 1.62
CA SER A 330 -5.45 11.31 1.76
C SER A 330 -5.48 12.60 2.60
N LEU A 331 -6.36 13.53 2.25
CA LEU A 331 -6.52 14.80 2.95
C LEU A 331 -6.96 14.60 4.40
N ALA A 332 -7.93 13.72 4.67
CA ALA A 332 -8.37 13.39 6.02
C ALA A 332 -7.24 12.83 6.90
N ALA A 333 -6.26 12.13 6.31
CA ALA A 333 -5.11 11.61 7.04
C ALA A 333 -3.98 12.63 7.23
N ASN A 334 -3.84 13.62 6.34
CA ASN A 334 -2.68 14.52 6.29
C ASN A 334 -2.98 15.93 6.85
N VAL A 335 -4.20 16.44 6.70
CA VAL A 335 -4.61 17.74 7.25
C VAL A 335 -4.43 17.78 8.78
N PRO A 336 -4.91 16.79 9.56
CA PRO A 336 -4.70 16.81 11.01
C PRO A 336 -3.22 16.81 11.40
N LYS A 337 -2.36 16.08 10.67
CA LYS A 337 -0.91 16.05 10.94
C LYS A 337 -0.27 17.42 10.74
N ALA A 338 -0.64 18.12 9.67
CA ALA A 338 -0.16 19.48 9.42
C ALA A 338 -0.63 20.45 10.52
N ILE A 339 -1.87 20.32 10.98
CA ILE A 339 -2.39 21.14 12.07
C ILE A 339 -1.65 20.87 13.39
N VAL A 340 -1.43 19.60 13.73
CA VAL A 340 -0.67 19.22 14.92
C VAL A 340 0.75 19.78 14.86
N LEU A 341 1.44 19.61 13.74
CA LEU A 341 2.80 20.12 13.54
C LEU A 341 2.86 21.65 13.66
N CYS A 342 2.00 22.37 12.93
CA CYS A 342 2.09 23.83 12.83
C CYS A 342 1.45 24.57 14.00
N GLN A 343 0.50 23.97 14.73
CA GLN A 343 -0.14 24.60 15.89
C GLN A 343 0.22 23.95 17.21
N VAL A 344 -0.03 22.65 17.37
CA VAL A 344 0.05 22.00 18.69
C VAL A 344 1.48 21.79 19.14
N GLU A 345 2.31 21.18 18.28
CA GLU A 345 3.74 20.99 18.54
C GLU A 345 4.44 22.33 18.60
N LYS A 346 4.13 23.23 17.66
CA LYS A 346 4.70 24.59 17.65
C LYS A 346 4.37 25.38 18.93
N ALA A 347 3.13 25.33 19.41
CA ALA A 347 2.76 25.95 20.67
C ALA A 347 3.48 25.30 21.86
N LYS A 348 3.59 23.97 21.89
CA LYS A 348 4.31 23.28 22.97
C LYS A 348 5.79 23.69 23.04
N GLU A 349 6.46 23.83 21.91
CA GLU A 349 7.90 24.10 21.84
C GLU A 349 8.23 25.59 22.00
N ASP A 350 7.45 26.47 21.39
CA ASP A 350 7.81 27.88 21.29
C ASP A 350 7.09 28.80 22.29
N MET A 351 5.97 28.38 22.89
CA MET A 351 5.15 29.28 23.72
C MET A 351 5.93 29.90 24.88
N LEU A 352 6.77 29.10 25.54
CA LEU A 352 7.58 29.59 26.66
C LEU A 352 8.57 30.65 26.20
N ASN A 353 9.25 30.40 25.07
CA ASN A 353 10.20 31.35 24.49
C ASN A 353 9.48 32.65 24.06
N GLN A 354 8.30 32.54 23.44
CA GLN A 354 7.48 33.70 23.05
C GLN A 354 7.10 34.56 24.27
N LEU A 355 6.68 33.93 25.36
CA LEU A 355 6.35 34.62 26.61
C LEU A 355 7.57 35.31 27.20
N TYR A 356 8.71 34.61 27.32
CA TYR A 356 9.93 35.19 27.89
C TYR A 356 10.44 36.36 27.07
N SER A 357 10.56 36.21 25.75
CA SER A 357 11.05 37.27 24.86
C SER A 357 10.11 38.48 24.84
N SER A 358 8.80 38.26 24.90
CA SER A 358 7.83 39.37 24.91
C SER A 358 7.84 40.12 26.23
N ILE A 359 7.93 39.43 27.37
CA ILE A 359 7.96 40.07 28.70
C ILE A 359 9.30 40.77 28.94
N SER A 360 10.42 40.14 28.58
CA SER A 360 11.75 40.75 28.77
C SER A 360 12.00 41.97 27.89
N GLY A 361 11.28 42.09 26.77
CA GLY A 361 11.29 43.26 25.90
C GLY A 361 10.47 44.45 26.42
N GLN A 362 9.69 44.29 27.50
CA GLN A 362 8.90 45.38 28.06
C GLN A 362 9.77 46.37 28.86
N SER A 363 9.35 47.63 28.91
CA SER A 363 10.01 48.64 29.73
C SER A 363 9.76 48.39 31.23
N ASN A 364 10.70 48.79 32.09
CA ASN A 364 10.55 48.65 33.55
C ASN A 364 9.26 49.31 34.07
N ALA A 365 8.90 50.50 33.54
CA ALA A 365 7.66 51.18 33.90
C ALA A 365 6.41 50.35 33.55
N LYS A 366 6.43 49.65 32.42
CA LYS A 366 5.33 48.76 32.02
C LYS A 366 5.27 47.53 32.92
N ILE A 367 6.41 46.96 33.28
CA ILE A 367 6.47 45.82 34.20
C ILE A 367 5.90 46.20 35.57
N GLU A 368 6.22 47.39 36.09
CA GLU A 368 5.64 47.90 37.34
C GLU A 368 4.11 48.03 37.27
N GLU A 369 3.58 48.55 36.15
CA GLU A 369 2.12 48.62 35.92
C GLU A 369 1.49 47.22 35.89
N LEU A 370 2.15 46.25 35.24
CA LEU A 370 1.64 44.89 35.13
C LEU A 370 1.59 44.17 36.49
N LEU A 371 2.54 44.48 37.38
CA LEU A 371 2.66 43.92 38.72
C LEU A 371 1.80 44.63 39.78
N GLN A 372 0.88 45.51 39.38
CA GLN A 372 -0.09 46.09 40.30
C GLN A 372 -1.04 45.00 40.83
N GLU A 373 -1.08 44.88 42.17
CA GLU A 373 -1.95 43.93 42.86
C GLU A 373 -3.41 44.39 42.86
N ASP A 374 -4.33 43.43 42.85
CA ASP A 374 -5.74 43.70 43.15
C ASP A 374 -5.87 44.34 44.55
N HIS A 375 -6.60 45.45 44.66
CA HIS A 375 -6.91 46.14 45.92
C HIS A 375 -7.52 45.20 46.97
N ASN A 376 -8.23 44.15 46.57
CA ASN A 376 -8.78 43.14 47.49
C ASN A 376 -7.74 42.13 47.99
N ALA A 377 -6.67 41.88 47.23
CA ALA A 377 -5.55 41.06 47.65
C ALA A 377 -4.60 41.86 48.56
N LYS A 378 -4.42 43.14 48.27
CA LYS A 378 -3.65 44.07 49.10
C LYS A 378 -4.28 44.25 50.50
N ARG A 379 -5.60 44.53 50.55
CA ARG A 379 -6.37 44.67 51.81
C ARG A 379 -6.50 43.40 52.67
N ARG A 380 -6.21 42.22 52.13
CA ARG A 380 -6.18 40.97 52.90
C ARG A 380 -4.80 40.68 53.52
N ARG A 381 -3.79 41.44 53.11
CA ARG A 381 -2.39 41.30 53.56
C ARG A 381 -2.05 42.37 54.61
N GLU A 382 -2.55 43.59 54.40
CA GLU A 382 -2.65 44.65 55.41
C GLU A 382 -3.69 44.26 56.47
#